data_AF-A0A5N6AGE3-F1
#
_entry.id   AF-A0A5N6AGE3-F1
#
_cell.length_a   1.000
_cell.length_b   1.000
_cell.length_c   1.000
_cell.angle_alpha   90.00
_cell.angle_beta   90.00
_cell.angle_gamma   90.00
#
_symmetry.space_group_name_H-M   'P 1'
#
loop_
_entity.id
_entity.type
_entity.pdbx_description
1 polymer ?
#
loop_
_entity_poly.entity_id
_entity_poly.type
_entity_poly.pdbx_seq_one_letter_code
_entity_poly.pdbx_strand_id
1 'polypeptide(L)'
;MTGLRPGPALTEPAADIHDGLILLARRWATWQWPTTLPQPAAPAGESEEKPPAPPTGYRAVWALWRLRAGRAAGVLGGGYLAITAAVGTLNSAPWMAAPAGVLLAVAARRAAVDARPPAPAVDDDQVLAAVHALFGDADRIHLSPLARALGERLPGEWTTATVREWAGRSGVVVTESVRVKGVGVNTGIYRRDLPPPPPLSDPLSGRSPAGQGATATPTDLEIEEWAPGAFTARNPAETTARHHTI
;
A
#
# COMPACT_ATOMS: atom_id res chain seq x y z
N MET A 1 -36.14 23.04 34.98
CA MET A 1 -34.87 22.71 35.65
C MET A 1 -34.80 21.19 35.80
N THR A 2 -34.13 20.51 34.88
CA THR A 2 -33.95 19.06 34.88
C THR A 2 -32.64 18.73 35.59
N GLY A 3 -32.73 18.18 36.81
CA GLY A 3 -31.56 17.75 37.58
C GLY A 3 -30.94 16.49 36.98
N LEU A 4 -29.66 16.55 36.62
CA LEU A 4 -28.87 15.39 36.23
C LEU A 4 -28.59 14.53 37.48
N ARG A 5 -29.05 13.28 37.47
CA ARG A 5 -28.66 12.27 38.47
C ARG A 5 -27.24 11.76 38.12
N PRO A 6 -26.31 11.69 39.09
CA PRO A 6 -25.02 11.04 38.87
C PRO A 6 -25.22 9.54 38.61
N GLY A 7 -24.58 9.03 37.55
CA GLY A 7 -24.58 7.61 37.21
C GLY A 7 -23.69 6.76 38.13
N PRO A 8 -23.79 5.43 38.05
CA PRO A 8 -23.06 4.51 38.92
C PRO A 8 -21.54 4.64 38.73
N ALA A 9 -20.80 4.65 39.84
CA ALA A 9 -19.34 4.61 39.83
C ALA A 9 -18.86 3.20 39.49
N LEU A 10 -18.02 3.06 38.47
CA LEU A 10 -17.34 1.81 38.16
C LEU A 10 -16.13 1.67 39.10
N THR A 11 -16.06 0.59 39.87
CA THR A 11 -15.02 0.32 40.86
C THR A 11 -14.03 -0.77 40.46
N GLU A 12 -14.10 -1.26 39.22
CA GLU A 12 -13.24 -2.36 38.75
C GLU A 12 -11.84 -1.88 38.32
N PRO A 13 -10.79 -2.69 38.56
CA PRO A 13 -9.42 -2.39 38.17
C PRO A 13 -9.29 -2.37 36.64
N ALA A 14 -8.62 -1.34 36.11
CA ALA A 14 -8.55 -1.02 34.68
C ALA A 14 -7.91 -2.09 33.76
N ALA A 15 -7.38 -3.19 34.32
CA ALA A 15 -6.73 -4.24 33.55
C ALA A 15 -7.70 -5.15 32.76
N ASP A 16 -8.98 -5.19 33.16
CA ASP A 16 -9.97 -6.13 32.57
C ASP A 16 -10.99 -5.46 31.63
N ILE A 17 -10.82 -4.18 31.30
CA ILE A 17 -11.79 -3.43 30.48
C ILE A 17 -11.41 -3.51 29.00
N HIS A 18 -12.19 -4.25 28.21
CA HIS A 18 -12.04 -4.34 26.74
C HIS A 18 -12.09 -2.95 26.05
N ASP A 19 -11.23 -2.80 25.04
CA ASP A 19 -10.90 -1.53 24.34
C ASP A 19 -12.11 -0.69 23.87
N GLY A 20 -13.26 -1.32 23.62
CA GLY A 20 -14.49 -0.61 23.22
C GLY A 20 -15.14 0.24 24.34
N LEU A 21 -14.94 -0.12 25.62
CA LEU A 21 -15.58 0.55 26.76
C LEU A 21 -14.80 1.80 27.22
N ILE A 22 -13.51 1.87 26.91
CA ILE A 22 -12.62 3.00 27.22
C ILE A 22 -13.09 4.30 26.53
N LEU A 23 -13.66 4.18 25.32
CA LEU A 23 -14.15 5.34 24.56
C LEU A 23 -15.46 5.92 25.12
N LEU A 24 -16.30 5.09 25.75
CA LEU A 24 -17.55 5.54 26.39
C LEU A 24 -17.29 6.18 27.77
N ALA A 25 -16.35 5.64 28.55
CA ALA A 25 -15.98 6.18 29.86
C ALA A 25 -15.39 7.60 29.77
N ARG A 26 -14.66 7.92 28.69
CA ARG A 26 -13.99 9.22 28.53
C ARG A 26 -14.94 10.39 28.32
N ARG A 27 -16.19 10.16 27.92
CA ARG A 27 -17.16 11.21 27.60
C ARG A 27 -18.02 11.64 28.80
N TRP A 28 -18.11 10.83 29.87
CA TRP A 28 -19.06 11.10 30.97
C TRP A 28 -18.54 10.84 32.40
N ALA A 29 -17.34 10.31 32.60
CA ALA A 29 -16.80 10.05 33.94
C ALA A 29 -15.69 11.04 34.32
N THR A 30 -15.91 11.83 35.38
CA THR A 30 -14.84 12.45 36.16
C THR A 30 -14.12 11.37 36.94
N TRP A 31 -12.92 10.99 36.50
CA TRP A 31 -12.04 10.08 37.24
C TRP A 31 -11.53 10.77 38.51
N GLN A 32 -11.95 10.28 39.68
CA GLN A 32 -11.35 10.65 40.95
C GLN A 32 -10.37 9.56 41.35
N TRP A 33 -9.07 9.87 41.30
CA TRP A 33 -8.05 9.01 41.88
C TRP A 33 -8.13 9.09 43.40
N PRO A 34 -8.10 7.95 44.14
CA PRO A 34 -7.91 8.00 45.58
C PRO A 34 -6.53 8.61 45.86
N THR A 35 -6.49 9.72 46.61
CA THR A 35 -5.28 10.48 46.93
C THR A 35 -4.31 9.76 47.87
N THR A 36 -4.66 8.56 48.34
CA THR A 36 -3.81 7.80 49.26
C THR A 36 -4.14 6.32 49.12
N LEU A 37 -3.27 5.56 48.47
CA LEU A 37 -3.24 4.11 48.65
C LEU A 37 -2.62 3.82 50.02
N PRO A 38 -3.21 2.94 50.84
CA PRO A 38 -2.59 2.52 52.09
C PRO A 38 -1.24 1.86 51.78
N GLN A 39 -0.17 2.48 52.27
CA GLN A 39 1.17 1.95 52.16
C GLN A 39 1.23 0.66 53.00
N PRO A 40 1.54 -0.51 52.40
CA PRO A 40 1.63 -1.74 53.16
C PRO A 40 2.70 -1.57 54.25
N ALA A 41 2.36 -1.96 55.48
CA ALA A 41 3.26 -1.89 56.61
C ALA A 41 4.53 -2.70 56.29
N ALA A 42 5.69 -2.05 56.42
CA ALA A 42 6.97 -2.71 56.20
C ALA A 42 7.12 -3.88 57.18
N PRO A 43 7.55 -5.07 56.73
CA PRO A 43 7.82 -6.18 57.63
C PRO A 43 8.92 -5.78 58.62
N ALA A 44 8.60 -5.83 59.91
CA ALA A 44 9.56 -5.61 60.97
C ALA A 44 10.49 -6.83 61.03
N GLY A 45 11.74 -6.68 60.59
CA GLY A 45 12.78 -7.69 60.85
C GLY A 45 13.77 -8.00 59.74
N GLU A 46 13.81 -7.28 58.62
CA GLU A 46 14.86 -7.47 57.63
C GLU A 46 16.10 -6.64 57.99
N SER A 47 17.09 -7.31 58.59
CA SER A 47 18.45 -6.84 58.73
C SER A 47 18.99 -6.34 57.39
N GLU A 48 19.65 -5.19 57.42
CA GLU A 48 20.24 -4.46 56.31
C GLU A 48 21.36 -5.29 55.61
N GLU A 49 20.95 -6.29 54.84
CA GLU A 49 21.86 -7.09 54.02
C GLU A 49 22.23 -6.24 52.80
N LYS A 50 23.44 -5.66 52.85
CA LYS A 50 24.05 -4.86 51.79
C LYS A 50 23.97 -5.65 50.48
N PRO A 51 23.17 -5.22 49.49
CA PRO A 51 22.98 -6.00 48.27
C PRO A 51 24.34 -6.17 47.55
N PRO A 52 24.65 -7.38 47.05
CA PRO A 52 25.87 -7.61 46.31
C PRO A 52 25.94 -6.67 45.11
N ALA A 53 27.14 -6.14 44.85
CA ALA A 53 27.37 -5.21 43.75
C ALA A 53 26.84 -5.83 42.44
N PRO A 54 25.99 -5.11 41.68
CA PRO A 54 25.38 -5.67 40.48
C PRO A 54 26.47 -6.06 39.48
N PRO A 55 26.33 -7.19 38.78
CA PRO A 55 27.29 -7.61 37.77
C PRO A 55 27.44 -6.52 36.70
N THR A 56 28.69 -6.25 36.33
CA THR A 56 29.16 -5.08 35.57
C THR A 56 28.45 -4.89 34.21
N GLY A 57 27.79 -5.93 33.68
CA GLY A 57 27.00 -5.86 32.45
C GLY A 57 25.67 -5.11 32.57
N TYR A 58 25.08 -4.99 33.77
CA TYR A 58 23.76 -4.38 33.97
C TYR A 58 23.78 -2.86 33.74
N ARG A 59 24.93 -2.20 34.00
CA ARG A 59 25.10 -0.76 33.81
C ARG A 59 25.08 -0.36 32.33
N ALA A 60 25.62 -1.20 31.45
CA ALA A 60 25.63 -0.95 30.01
C ALA A 60 24.23 -1.07 29.41
N VAL A 61 23.46 -2.08 29.81
CA VAL A 61 22.07 -2.27 29.38
C VAL A 61 21.19 -1.11 29.88
N TRP A 62 21.35 -0.70 31.13
CA TRP A 62 20.62 0.44 31.70
C TRP A 62 20.96 1.77 31.02
N ALA A 63 22.23 2.01 30.69
CA ALA A 63 22.66 3.19 29.96
C ALA A 63 22.06 3.23 28.54
N LEU A 64 22.04 2.09 27.85
CA LEU A 64 21.43 1.97 26.53
C LEU A 64 19.90 2.21 26.57
N TRP A 65 19.24 1.72 27.62
CA TRP A 65 17.80 1.91 27.83
C TRP A 65 17.47 3.38 28.11
N ARG A 66 18.27 4.06 28.95
CA ARG A 66 18.13 5.51 29.19
C ARG A 66 18.36 6.35 27.93
N LEU A 67 19.31 5.97 27.07
CA LEU A 67 19.55 6.66 25.80
C LEU A 67 18.39 6.49 24.81
N ARG A 68 17.77 5.30 24.76
CA ARG A 68 16.56 5.06 23.96
C ARG A 68 15.34 5.80 24.51
N ALA A 69 15.12 5.75 25.83
CA ALA A 69 14.03 6.46 26.50
C ALA A 69 14.17 7.98 26.36
N GLY A 70 15.39 8.52 26.47
CA GLY A 70 15.69 9.94 26.24
C GLY A 70 15.42 10.38 24.80
N ARG A 71 15.74 9.54 23.80
CA ARG A 71 15.36 9.82 22.40
C ARG A 71 13.85 9.79 22.17
N ALA A 72 13.14 8.82 22.74
CA ALA A 72 11.68 8.75 22.65
C ALA A 72 11.00 9.94 23.37
N ALA A 73 11.51 10.32 24.55
CA ALA A 73 11.05 11.48 25.29
C ALA A 73 11.42 12.80 24.59
N GLY A 74 12.52 12.87 23.85
CA GLY A 74 12.87 14.04 23.02
C GLY A 74 11.92 14.21 21.83
N VAL A 75 11.49 13.13 21.19
CA VAL A 75 10.53 13.16 20.08
C VAL A 75 9.11 13.48 20.56
N LEU A 76 8.67 12.84 21.65
CA LEU A 76 7.34 13.09 22.24
C LEU A 76 7.27 14.43 22.99
N GLY A 77 8.32 14.78 23.74
CA GLY A 77 8.44 16.04 24.46
C GLY A 77 8.68 17.24 23.53
N GLY A 78 9.48 17.08 22.47
CA GLY A 78 9.65 18.09 21.43
C GLY A 78 8.36 18.35 20.65
N GLY A 79 7.61 17.29 20.34
CA GLY A 79 6.27 17.40 19.75
C GLY A 79 5.30 18.15 20.67
N TYR A 80 5.26 17.80 21.96
CA TYR A 80 4.40 18.47 22.95
C TYR A 80 4.74 19.96 23.14
N LEU A 81 6.03 20.31 23.18
CA LEU A 81 6.49 21.70 23.34
C LEU A 81 6.22 22.53 22.06
N ALA A 82 6.34 21.92 20.88
CA ALA A 82 5.96 22.56 19.62
C ALA A 82 4.45 22.79 19.53
N ILE A 83 3.63 21.81 19.96
CA ILE A 83 2.16 21.92 19.96
C ILE A 83 1.70 23.00 20.96
N THR A 84 2.24 23.03 22.18
CA THR A 84 1.87 24.03 23.19
C THR A 84 2.33 25.44 22.80
N ALA A 85 3.53 25.59 22.24
CA ALA A 85 3.99 26.87 21.70
C ALA A 85 3.10 27.35 20.53
N ALA A 86 2.68 26.45 19.63
CA ALA A 86 1.78 26.77 18.53
C ALA A 86 0.39 27.22 19.03
N VAL A 87 -0.19 26.53 20.02
CA VAL A 87 -1.49 26.91 20.61
C VAL A 87 -1.41 28.27 21.30
N GLY A 88 -0.31 28.58 21.99
CA GLY A 88 -0.09 29.88 22.62
C GLY A 88 0.01 31.04 21.60
N THR A 89 0.69 30.81 20.46
CA THR A 89 0.81 31.82 19.39
C THR A 89 -0.49 32.03 18.62
N LEU A 90 -1.28 30.98 18.41
CA LEU A 90 -2.60 31.05 17.76
C LEU A 90 -3.59 31.94 18.53
N ASN A 91 -3.54 31.96 19.87
CA ASN A 91 -4.41 32.80 20.70
C ASN A 91 -3.97 34.27 20.75
N SER A 92 -2.68 34.56 20.59
CA SER A 92 -2.12 35.90 20.78
C SER A 92 -1.93 36.68 19.47
N ALA A 93 -1.83 35.99 18.33
CA ALA A 93 -1.72 36.61 17.00
C ALA A 93 -2.50 35.81 15.94
N PRO A 94 -3.84 35.91 15.90
CA PRO A 94 -4.67 35.11 14.98
C PRO A 94 -4.38 35.37 13.50
N TRP A 95 -3.82 36.54 13.16
CA TRP A 95 -3.38 36.87 11.80
C TRP A 95 -2.12 36.12 11.36
N MET A 96 -1.28 35.67 12.31
CA MET A 96 -0.12 34.78 12.05
C MET A 96 -0.52 33.31 11.93
N ALA A 97 -1.70 32.93 12.43
CA ALA A 97 -2.18 31.55 12.39
C ALA A 97 -2.54 31.09 10.96
N ALA A 98 -3.00 32.01 10.12
CA ALA A 98 -3.37 31.69 8.74
C ALA A 98 -2.19 31.13 7.90
N PRO A 99 -1.02 31.80 7.80
CA PRO A 99 0.11 31.27 7.04
C PRO A 99 0.68 29.98 7.66
N ALA A 100 0.74 29.89 8.98
CA ALA A 100 1.19 28.68 9.68
C ALA A 100 0.28 27.47 9.40
N GLY A 101 -1.03 27.67 9.41
CA GLY A 101 -2.02 26.64 9.08
C GLY A 101 -1.91 26.17 7.63
N VAL A 102 -1.66 27.08 6.67
CA VAL A 102 -1.44 26.72 5.27
C VAL A 102 -0.19 25.86 5.11
N LEU A 103 0.92 26.23 5.75
CA LEU A 103 2.15 25.44 5.70
C LEU A 103 1.97 24.05 6.29
N LEU A 104 1.26 23.95 7.43
CA LEU A 104 0.96 22.67 8.06
C LEU A 104 0.05 21.79 7.18
N ALA A 105 -0.94 22.39 6.52
CA ALA A 105 -1.83 21.70 5.59
C ALA A 105 -1.07 21.18 4.36
N VAL A 106 -0.13 21.96 3.81
CA VAL A 106 0.74 21.53 2.70
C VAL A 106 1.66 20.38 3.13
N ALA A 107 2.28 20.49 4.31
CA ALA A 107 3.13 19.44 4.86
C ALA A 107 2.35 18.14 5.13
N ALA A 108 1.16 18.25 5.74
CA ALA A 108 0.28 17.11 5.98
C ALA A 108 -0.19 16.47 4.67
N ARG A 109 -0.50 17.27 3.65
CA ARG A 109 -0.87 16.76 2.33
C ARG A 109 0.28 16.00 1.67
N ARG A 110 1.52 16.51 1.74
CA ARG A 110 2.70 15.78 1.25
C ARG A 110 2.92 14.48 2.00
N ALA A 111 2.90 14.53 3.32
CA ALA A 111 3.03 13.33 4.15
C ALA A 111 1.93 12.30 3.87
N ALA A 112 0.69 12.73 3.58
CA ALA A 112 -0.40 11.84 3.21
C ALA A 112 -0.22 11.21 1.81
N VAL A 113 0.41 11.91 0.88
CA VAL A 113 0.80 11.35 -0.43
C VAL A 113 1.91 10.32 -0.24
N ASP A 114 2.91 10.63 0.58
CA ASP A 114 4.05 9.73 0.85
C ASP A 114 3.65 8.50 1.68
N ALA A 115 2.66 8.63 2.56
CA ALA A 115 2.18 7.55 3.43
C ALA A 115 1.13 6.64 2.76
N ARG A 116 0.69 6.95 1.54
CA ARG A 116 -0.25 6.09 0.83
C ARG A 116 0.46 4.75 0.55
N PRO A 117 -0.12 3.60 0.95
CA PRO A 117 0.48 2.31 0.69
C PRO A 117 0.77 2.19 -0.81
N PRO A 118 1.95 1.66 -1.19
CA PRO A 118 2.32 1.54 -2.59
C PRO A 118 1.17 0.79 -3.29
N ALA A 119 0.60 1.42 -4.32
CA ALA A 119 -0.36 0.73 -5.17
C ALA A 119 0.29 -0.59 -5.63
N PRO A 120 -0.49 -1.67 -5.81
CA PRO A 120 0.05 -2.90 -6.35
C PRO A 120 0.87 -2.56 -7.58
N ALA A 121 2.15 -2.93 -7.57
CA ALA A 121 3.08 -2.56 -8.63
C ALA A 121 2.58 -3.17 -9.93
N VAL A 122 2.09 -2.32 -10.83
CA VAL A 122 1.73 -2.72 -12.19
C VAL A 122 3.03 -2.91 -12.95
N ASP A 123 3.17 -4.07 -13.57
CA ASP A 123 4.34 -4.40 -14.38
C ASP A 123 4.47 -3.45 -15.58
N ASP A 124 5.68 -3.02 -15.90
CA ASP A 124 5.91 -2.03 -16.95
C ASP A 124 5.49 -2.58 -18.33
N ASP A 125 5.63 -3.90 -18.55
CA ASP A 125 5.16 -4.58 -19.76
C ASP A 125 3.62 -4.57 -19.85
N GLN A 126 2.92 -4.69 -18.73
CA GLN A 126 1.46 -4.62 -18.69
C GLN A 126 0.98 -3.19 -19.03
N VAL A 127 1.68 -2.17 -18.51
CA VAL A 127 1.39 -0.77 -18.86
C VAL A 127 1.67 -0.54 -20.34
N LEU A 128 2.80 -1.01 -20.86
CA LEU A 128 3.16 -0.88 -22.27
C LEU A 128 2.14 -1.55 -23.19
N ALA A 129 1.69 -2.76 -22.86
CA ALA A 129 0.64 -3.45 -23.60
C ALA A 129 -0.69 -2.66 -23.59
N ALA A 130 -1.07 -2.10 -22.42
CA ALA A 130 -2.25 -1.27 -22.31
C ALA A 130 -2.15 0.02 -23.15
N VAL A 131 -0.98 0.66 -23.18
CA VAL A 131 -0.70 1.84 -24.01
C VAL A 131 -0.83 1.49 -25.49
N HIS A 132 -0.21 0.39 -25.96
CA HIS A 132 -0.37 -0.07 -27.36
C HIS A 132 -1.84 -0.31 -27.72
N ALA A 133 -2.60 -0.95 -26.84
CA ALA A 133 -4.03 -1.18 -27.04
C ALA A 133 -4.88 0.11 -27.05
N LEU A 134 -4.43 1.17 -26.36
CA LEU A 134 -5.10 2.48 -26.35
C LEU A 134 -4.78 3.33 -27.58
N PHE A 135 -3.62 3.12 -28.20
CA PHE A 135 -3.28 3.79 -29.46
C PHE A 135 -4.19 3.33 -30.60
N GLY A 136 -4.51 2.04 -30.70
CA GLY A 136 -5.32 1.50 -31.79
C GLY A 136 -4.72 1.87 -33.16
N ASP A 137 -5.47 2.61 -33.98
CA ASP A 137 -5.01 3.14 -35.28
C ASP A 137 -4.45 4.57 -35.20
N ALA A 138 -4.48 5.22 -34.03
CA ALA A 138 -3.94 6.56 -33.87
C ALA A 138 -2.40 6.54 -33.89
N ASP A 139 -1.79 7.60 -34.43
CA ASP A 139 -0.33 7.79 -34.43
C ASP A 139 0.20 8.46 -33.15
N ARG A 140 -0.68 9.07 -32.36
CA ARG A 140 -0.32 9.91 -31.21
C ARG A 140 -1.47 10.06 -30.23
N ILE A 141 -1.13 10.18 -28.95
CA ILE A 141 -2.09 10.43 -27.88
C ILE A 141 -1.56 11.49 -26.92
N HIS A 142 -2.45 12.36 -26.43
CA HIS A 142 -2.11 13.31 -25.37
C HIS A 142 -2.01 12.59 -24.01
N LEU A 143 -1.17 13.12 -23.11
CA LEU A 143 -0.97 12.53 -21.78
C LEU A 143 -2.25 12.53 -20.92
N SER A 144 -3.07 13.57 -20.96
CA SER A 144 -4.26 13.65 -20.10
C SER A 144 -5.33 12.60 -20.46
N PRO A 145 -5.72 12.41 -21.74
CA PRO A 145 -6.54 11.29 -22.16
C PRO A 145 -5.91 9.92 -21.86
N LEU A 146 -4.59 9.78 -22.06
CA LEU A 146 -3.88 8.54 -21.80
C LEU A 146 -3.93 8.14 -20.32
N ALA A 147 -3.61 9.07 -19.42
CA ALA A 147 -3.64 8.83 -17.97
C ALA A 147 -5.03 8.40 -17.48
N ARG A 148 -6.08 9.08 -17.97
CA ARG A 148 -7.47 8.71 -17.67
C ARG A 148 -7.80 7.30 -18.16
N ALA A 149 -7.46 6.98 -19.41
CA ALA A 149 -7.75 5.67 -19.98
C ALA A 149 -6.95 4.53 -19.31
N LEU A 150 -5.73 4.81 -18.84
CA LEU A 150 -4.95 3.86 -18.03
C LEU A 150 -5.60 3.63 -16.66
N GLY A 151 -6.09 4.69 -16.00
CA GLY A 151 -6.81 4.58 -14.72
C GLY A 151 -8.12 3.79 -14.80
N GLU A 152 -8.72 3.67 -15.99
CA GLU A 152 -9.89 2.81 -16.23
C GLU A 152 -9.52 1.34 -16.44
N ARG A 153 -8.28 1.02 -16.86
CA ARG A 153 -7.86 -0.33 -17.25
C ARG A 153 -6.94 -1.01 -16.25
N LEU A 154 -6.14 -0.24 -15.52
CA LEU A 154 -5.10 -0.74 -14.63
C LEU A 154 -5.39 -0.29 -13.20
N PRO A 155 -5.05 -1.09 -12.18
CA PRO A 155 -5.19 -0.67 -10.81
C PRO A 155 -4.26 0.51 -10.50
N GLY A 156 -4.64 1.33 -9.53
CA GLY A 156 -3.85 2.49 -9.07
C GLY A 156 -4.33 3.83 -9.60
N GLU A 157 -3.74 4.90 -9.09
CA GLU A 157 -4.04 6.28 -9.50
C GLU A 157 -3.12 6.70 -10.65
N TRP A 158 -3.69 6.89 -11.85
CA TRP A 158 -2.95 7.28 -13.04
C TRP A 158 -3.14 8.78 -13.33
N THR A 159 -2.06 9.53 -13.17
CA THR A 159 -1.98 10.97 -13.48
C THR A 159 -1.02 11.22 -14.63
N THR A 160 -0.99 12.44 -15.17
CA THR A 160 0.01 12.79 -16.19
C THR A 160 1.44 12.74 -15.65
N ALA A 161 1.64 12.93 -14.34
CA ALA A 161 2.94 12.81 -13.68
C ALA A 161 3.41 11.35 -13.64
N THR A 162 2.54 10.42 -13.21
CA THR A 162 2.88 8.98 -13.15
C THR A 162 3.12 8.40 -14.55
N VAL A 163 2.39 8.87 -15.57
CA VAL A 163 2.65 8.46 -16.96
C VAL A 163 4.01 8.97 -17.44
N ARG A 164 4.41 10.21 -17.09
CA ARG A 164 5.76 10.72 -17.44
C ARG A 164 6.86 9.93 -16.73
N GLU A 165 6.66 9.59 -15.47
CA GLU A 165 7.60 8.79 -14.69
C GLU A 165 7.76 7.39 -15.30
N TRP A 166 6.64 6.71 -15.60
CA TRP A 166 6.65 5.43 -16.31
C TRP A 166 7.35 5.52 -17.68
N ALA A 167 7.04 6.55 -18.47
CA ALA A 167 7.66 6.76 -19.77
C ALA A 167 9.17 6.95 -19.65
N GLY A 168 9.63 7.71 -18.64
CA GLY A 168 11.05 7.88 -18.34
C GLY A 168 11.74 6.57 -17.96
N ARG A 169 11.12 5.72 -17.14
CA ARG A 169 11.64 4.40 -16.78
C ARG A 169 11.69 3.45 -17.99
N SER A 170 10.71 3.55 -18.88
CA SER A 170 10.57 2.68 -20.07
C SER A 170 11.32 3.19 -21.31
N GLY A 171 12.02 4.33 -21.21
CA GLY A 171 12.71 4.95 -22.35
C GLY A 171 11.79 5.54 -23.43
N VAL A 172 10.50 5.75 -23.12
CA VAL A 172 9.53 6.34 -24.05
C VAL A 172 9.65 7.86 -24.03
N VAL A 173 9.82 8.46 -25.21
CA VAL A 173 9.98 9.92 -25.35
C VAL A 173 8.62 10.62 -25.21
N VAL A 174 8.54 11.55 -24.27
CA VAL A 174 7.38 12.44 -24.09
C VAL A 174 7.64 13.76 -24.82
N THR A 175 6.78 14.12 -25.76
CA THR A 175 6.90 15.37 -26.54
C THR A 175 5.95 16.44 -26.01
N GLU A 176 6.45 17.66 -25.79
CA GLU A 176 5.65 18.77 -25.24
C GLU A 176 4.59 19.32 -26.22
N SER A 177 4.83 19.21 -27.53
CA SER A 177 4.03 19.82 -28.59
C SER A 177 3.39 18.78 -29.54
N VAL A 178 2.56 17.89 -29.02
CA VAL A 178 1.80 16.93 -29.83
C VAL A 178 0.48 17.56 -30.26
N ARG A 179 0.27 17.68 -31.58
CA ARG A 179 -0.99 18.19 -32.15
C ARG A 179 -1.93 17.05 -32.49
N VAL A 180 -3.11 17.01 -31.86
CA VAL A 180 -4.19 16.06 -32.18
C VAL A 180 -5.34 16.81 -32.86
N LYS A 181 -5.86 16.28 -33.96
CA LYS A 181 -6.95 16.89 -34.73
C LYS A 181 -8.18 17.05 -33.83
N GLY A 182 -8.71 18.28 -33.72
CA GLY A 182 -9.89 18.58 -32.91
C GLY A 182 -9.63 18.90 -31.43
N VAL A 183 -8.43 18.62 -30.89
CA VAL A 183 -8.12 18.87 -29.46
C VAL A 183 -7.12 20.03 -29.28
N GLY A 184 -6.20 20.20 -30.23
CA GLY A 184 -5.15 21.23 -30.16
C GLY A 184 -3.76 20.65 -29.90
N VAL A 185 -2.86 21.49 -29.38
CA VAL A 185 -1.47 21.14 -29.03
C VAL A 185 -1.37 20.90 -27.55
N ASN A 186 -0.82 19.76 -27.14
CA ASN A 186 -0.57 19.41 -25.75
C ASN A 186 0.58 18.41 -25.65
N THR A 187 1.06 18.13 -24.45
CA THR A 187 2.06 17.10 -24.20
C THR A 187 1.49 15.71 -24.49
N GLY A 188 2.26 14.86 -25.17
CA GLY A 188 1.82 13.53 -25.58
C GLY A 188 2.97 12.61 -25.96
N ILE A 189 2.61 11.44 -26.49
CA ILE A 189 3.52 10.39 -26.94
C ILE A 189 3.16 10.03 -28.39
N TYR A 190 4.16 9.79 -29.24
CA TYR A 190 3.95 9.24 -30.58
C TYR A 190 4.10 7.72 -30.57
N ARG A 191 3.35 7.04 -31.44
CA ARG A 191 3.39 5.58 -31.58
C ARG A 191 4.79 5.07 -31.94
N ARG A 192 5.48 5.79 -32.82
CA ARG A 192 6.86 5.45 -33.26
C ARG A 192 7.90 5.54 -32.13
N ASP A 193 7.60 6.25 -31.05
CA ASP A 193 8.49 6.42 -29.90
C ASP A 193 8.23 5.33 -28.84
N LEU A 194 7.22 4.48 -29.04
CA LEU A 194 6.96 3.33 -28.16
C LEU A 194 7.91 2.18 -28.53
N PRO A 195 8.47 1.47 -27.54
CA PRO A 195 9.12 0.20 -27.80
C PRO A 195 8.14 -0.80 -28.43
N PRO A 196 8.65 -1.82 -29.15
CA PRO A 196 7.80 -2.85 -29.71
C PRO A 196 6.91 -3.47 -28.61
N PRO A 197 5.66 -3.85 -28.94
CA PRO A 197 4.77 -4.43 -27.95
C PRO A 197 5.42 -5.69 -27.36
N PRO A 198 5.27 -5.93 -26.05
CA PRO A 198 5.76 -7.17 -25.46
C PRO A 198 5.07 -8.34 -26.17
N PRO A 199 5.76 -9.49 -26.34
CA PRO A 199 5.14 -10.67 -26.92
C PRO A 199 3.88 -10.99 -26.12
N LEU A 200 2.75 -11.13 -26.81
CA LEU A 200 1.50 -11.51 -26.17
C LEU A 200 1.76 -12.81 -25.42
N SER A 201 1.54 -12.81 -24.11
CA SER A 201 1.57 -14.05 -23.32
C SER A 201 0.58 -15.01 -23.98
N ASP A 202 1.11 -16.07 -24.61
CA ASP A 202 0.28 -17.06 -25.28
C ASP A 202 -0.72 -17.57 -24.23
N PRO A 203 -2.04 -17.45 -24.46
CA PRO A 203 -3.05 -17.96 -23.53
C PRO A 203 -2.91 -19.47 -23.27
N LEU A 204 -2.13 -20.18 -24.10
CA LEU A 204 -1.78 -21.58 -23.94
C LEU A 204 -0.48 -21.82 -23.14
N SER A 205 0.37 -20.82 -22.91
CA SER A 205 1.65 -20.97 -22.20
C SER A 205 1.55 -21.41 -20.73
N GLY A 206 0.35 -21.45 -20.15
CA GLY A 206 0.10 -22.02 -18.82
C GLY A 206 -0.83 -23.23 -18.82
N ARG A 207 -1.40 -23.59 -19.99
CA ARG A 207 -2.23 -24.79 -20.12
C ARG A 207 -1.29 -25.93 -20.47
N SER A 208 -0.66 -26.51 -19.43
CA SER A 208 -0.30 -27.92 -19.53
C SER A 208 -1.55 -28.66 -20.01
N PRO A 209 -1.51 -29.37 -21.17
CA PRO A 209 -2.63 -30.15 -21.62
C PRO A 209 -2.96 -31.12 -20.50
N ALA A 210 -4.09 -30.89 -19.83
CA ALA A 210 -4.57 -31.74 -18.77
C ALA A 210 -4.74 -33.15 -19.35
N GLY A 211 -3.82 -34.06 -19.04
CA GLY A 211 -3.99 -35.49 -19.32
C GLY A 211 -2.95 -36.20 -20.18
N GLN A 212 -1.87 -35.57 -20.66
CA GLN A 212 -0.76 -36.35 -21.23
C GLN A 212 0.26 -36.68 -20.15
N GLY A 213 -0.07 -37.70 -19.36
CA GLY A 213 0.89 -38.41 -18.52
C GLY A 213 2.09 -38.82 -19.38
N ALA A 214 3.28 -38.62 -18.83
CA ALA A 214 4.57 -38.86 -19.47
C ALA A 214 4.79 -40.34 -19.84
N THR A 215 4.14 -40.82 -20.91
CA THR A 215 4.40 -42.13 -21.53
C THR A 215 3.78 -42.24 -22.93
N ALA A 216 3.95 -41.23 -23.79
CA ALA A 216 3.61 -41.36 -25.21
C ALA A 216 4.85 -41.05 -26.05
N THR A 217 5.48 -42.13 -26.52
CA THR A 217 6.43 -42.12 -27.64
C THR A 217 5.85 -41.28 -28.79
N PRO A 218 6.61 -40.37 -29.40
CA PRO A 218 6.11 -39.53 -30.49
C PRO A 218 5.64 -40.45 -31.63
N THR A 219 4.32 -40.49 -31.80
CA THR A 219 3.68 -41.16 -32.94
C THR A 219 3.25 -40.04 -33.86
N ASP A 220 3.75 -40.03 -35.09
CA ASP A 220 3.40 -39.05 -36.11
C ASP A 220 1.87 -38.94 -36.23
N LEU A 221 1.33 -37.79 -35.85
CA LEU A 221 -0.08 -37.47 -36.01
C LEU A 221 -0.30 -36.94 -37.41
N GLU A 222 -1.17 -37.59 -38.17
CA GLU A 222 -1.64 -37.06 -39.44
C GLU A 222 -2.78 -36.08 -39.19
N ILE A 223 -2.63 -34.85 -39.70
CA ILE A 223 -3.65 -33.81 -39.63
C ILE A 223 -4.34 -33.74 -41.00
N GLU A 224 -5.62 -34.09 -41.05
CA GLU A 224 -6.45 -33.99 -42.25
C GLU A 224 -7.41 -32.80 -42.12
N GLU A 225 -7.36 -31.86 -43.07
CA GLU A 225 -8.31 -30.74 -43.19
C GLU A 225 -9.42 -31.14 -44.16
N TRP A 226 -10.68 -31.11 -43.72
CA TRP A 226 -11.85 -31.49 -44.53
C TRP A 226 -12.78 -30.33 -44.85
N ALA A 227 -12.59 -29.17 -44.21
CA ALA A 227 -13.20 -27.89 -44.58
C ALA A 227 -12.33 -26.73 -44.10
N PRO A 228 -12.41 -25.53 -44.70
CA PRO A 228 -11.62 -24.37 -44.29
C PRO A 228 -11.77 -24.08 -42.80
N GLY A 229 -10.70 -24.31 -42.03
CA GLY A 229 -10.68 -24.10 -40.58
C GLY A 229 -11.21 -25.26 -39.72
N ALA A 230 -11.54 -26.41 -40.32
CA ALA A 230 -11.94 -27.62 -39.63
C ALA A 230 -10.92 -28.75 -39.85
N PHE A 231 -10.27 -29.16 -38.77
CA PHE A 231 -9.21 -30.16 -38.78
C PHE A 231 -9.62 -31.39 -37.98
N THR A 232 -9.13 -32.56 -38.38
CA THR A 232 -9.21 -33.76 -37.57
C THR A 232 -7.82 -34.41 -37.51
N ALA A 233 -7.29 -34.56 -36.30
CA ALA A 233 -6.04 -35.27 -36.07
C ALA A 233 -6.37 -36.77 -35.93
N ARG A 234 -5.77 -37.60 -36.76
CA ARG A 234 -5.89 -39.06 -36.69
C ARG A 234 -4.58 -39.65 -36.17
N ASN A 235 -4.69 -40.55 -35.21
CA ASN A 235 -3.57 -41.38 -34.78
C ASN A 235 -3.55 -42.66 -35.63
N PRO A 236 -2.57 -42.86 -36.53
CA PRO A 236 -2.53 -44.05 -37.39
C PRO A 236 -2.44 -45.37 -36.60
N ALA A 237 -1.96 -45.32 -35.34
CA ALA A 237 -1.86 -46.51 -34.50
C ALA A 237 -3.21 -47.09 -34.04
N GLU A 238 -4.30 -46.30 -34.04
CA GLU A 238 -5.63 -46.80 -33.65
C GLU A 238 -6.34 -47.57 -34.76
N THR A 239 -5.97 -47.35 -36.03
CA THR A 239 -6.66 -47.97 -37.18
C THR A 239 -6.33 -49.46 -37.33
N THR A 240 -5.18 -49.91 -36.85
CA THR A 240 -4.71 -51.30 -37.05
C THR A 240 -5.35 -52.30 -36.09
N ALA A 241 -6.05 -51.87 -35.03
CA ALA A 241 -6.55 -52.75 -33.98
C ALA A 241 -7.93 -53.39 -34.24
N ARG A 242 -8.65 -53.04 -35.32
CA ARG A 242 -10.04 -53.52 -35.54
C ARG A 242 -10.22 -54.58 -36.64
N HIS A 243 -9.16 -55.15 -37.20
CA HIS A 243 -9.25 -56.11 -38.31
C HIS A 243 -8.80 -57.55 -37.99
N HIS A 244 -8.98 -58.03 -36.75
CA HIS A 244 -8.84 -59.47 -36.46
C HIS A 244 -9.91 -59.97 -35.48
N THR A 245 -11.06 -60.36 -36.02
CA THR A 245 -11.87 -61.46 -35.49
C THR A 245 -12.65 -62.08 -36.65
N ILE A 246 -12.23 -63.28 -37.06
CA ILE A 246 -13.04 -64.30 -37.73
C ILE A 246 -12.92 -65.54 -36.86
#